data_AF-A0A1Y3NIZ7-F1
#
_entry.id   AF-A0A1Y3NIZ7-F1
#
_cell.length_a   1.000
_cell.length_b   1.000
_cell.length_c   1.000
_cell.angle_alpha   90.00
_cell.angle_beta   90.00
_cell.angle_gamma   90.00
#
_symmetry.space_group_name_H-M   'P 1'
#
loop_
_entity.id
_entity.type
_entity.pdbx_description
1 polymer ?
#
loop_
_entity_poly.entity_id
_entity_poly.type
_entity_poly.pdbx_seq_one_letter_code
_entity_poly.pdbx_strand_id
1 'polypeptide(L)'
;MEEWSTNNNIIGSKYQDIRVIFDEEKYNISPYGRNHFTIYKSLILYSEKGSVLDFGDSPQSSLRFHFVVEEKNQKLIFKNLTFKNYRGITEITDHLITFSVVKDKNNIYIEFENCNFIDIYGYLLNVDITFKQSVTDSPQVLFKNCSFLNTHMLLNIRDKRIPKINSISFFVKYENCYFENFSIIGDVSHGIITYDNCHFTKGNGLYRYPCTFINAQSNQSKIKIINSIIEDINLITNKPFFIINESSLQLINTKFKNCHTPYGFLISSKVSNKLTKENVDIMIDNCEFDGISIYNFI
;
A
#
# COMPACT_ATOMS: atom_id res chain seq x y z
N MET A 1 20.69 7.23 26.19
CA MET A 1 19.49 7.19 25.33
C MET A 1 19.32 8.60 24.80
N GLU A 2 19.95 8.91 23.67
CA GLU A 2 19.89 10.25 23.08
C GLU A 2 18.53 10.42 22.41
N GLU A 3 17.71 11.32 22.97
CA GLU A 3 16.48 11.75 22.33
C GLU A 3 16.81 12.44 21.01
N TRP A 4 16.28 11.92 19.90
CA TRP A 4 16.23 12.62 18.62
C TRP A 4 15.29 13.83 18.77
N SER A 5 15.78 14.91 19.39
CA SER A 5 15.07 16.18 19.48
C SER A 5 15.20 16.94 18.16
N THR A 6 14.07 17.41 17.66
CA THR A 6 13.87 18.06 16.36
C THR A 6 14.57 19.43 16.30
N ASN A 7 15.81 19.46 15.84
CA ASN A 7 16.38 20.68 15.27
C ASN A 7 15.93 20.81 13.82
N ASN A 8 15.06 21.79 13.56
CA ASN A 8 14.60 22.23 12.22
C ASN A 8 15.75 22.87 11.41
N ASN A 9 16.85 22.15 11.21
CA ASN A 9 17.90 22.59 10.31
C ASN A 9 17.50 22.22 8.88
N ILE A 10 17.24 23.26 8.08
CA ILE A 10 17.04 23.21 6.63
C ILE A 10 18.36 22.76 6.00
N ILE A 11 18.65 21.47 6.07
CA ILE A 11 19.80 20.84 5.41
C ILE A 11 19.47 20.58 3.92
N GLY A 12 18.20 20.70 3.53
CA GLY A 12 17.66 20.12 2.30
C GLY A 12 17.97 20.80 0.96
N SER A 13 18.42 22.05 0.90
CA SER A 13 18.59 22.73 -0.40
C SER A 13 19.97 22.55 -1.05
N LYS A 14 21.01 22.20 -0.29
CA LYS A 14 22.38 22.09 -0.82
C LYS A 14 22.73 20.70 -1.36
N TYR A 15 22.15 19.65 -0.80
CA TYR A 15 22.51 18.27 -1.11
C TYR A 15 21.49 17.66 -2.08
N GLN A 16 21.99 17.01 -3.15
CA GLN A 16 21.13 16.28 -4.08
C GLN A 16 20.58 14.99 -3.44
N ASP A 17 21.43 14.29 -2.68
CA ASP A 17 21.06 13.05 -2.01
C ASP A 17 21.50 13.08 -0.54
N ILE A 18 20.57 12.74 0.36
CA ILE A 18 20.84 12.55 1.79
C ILE A 18 20.67 11.07 2.10
N ARG A 19 21.66 10.46 2.76
CA ARG A 19 21.61 9.07 3.23
C ARG A 19 21.64 9.04 4.75
N VAL A 20 20.67 8.37 5.34
CA VAL A 20 20.59 8.06 6.78
C VAL A 20 20.89 6.57 6.94
N ILE A 21 21.94 6.27 7.70
CA ILE A 21 22.42 4.90 7.93
C ILE A 21 22.00 4.46 9.33
N PHE A 22 21.32 3.33 9.41
CA PHE A 22 20.96 2.63 10.62
C PHE A 22 21.97 1.48 10.83
N ASP A 23 22.90 1.68 11.75
CA ASP A 23 24.05 0.81 12.04
C ASP A 23 23.83 -0.13 13.24
N GLU A 24 22.80 0.09 14.03
CA GLU A 24 22.36 -0.76 15.12
C GLU A 24 21.33 -1.79 14.65
N GLU A 25 21.22 -2.91 15.35
CA GLU A 25 20.22 -3.94 15.05
C GLU A 25 18.79 -3.46 15.25
N LYS A 26 18.56 -2.56 16.22
CA LYS A 26 17.24 -2.12 16.62
C LYS A 26 17.23 -0.66 17.08
N TYR A 27 16.21 0.07 16.64
CA TYR A 27 15.87 1.42 17.07
C TYR A 27 14.43 1.41 17.60
N ASN A 28 14.25 1.80 18.86
CA ASN A 28 12.94 2.00 19.43
C ASN A 28 12.43 3.39 19.04
N ILE A 29 11.33 3.46 18.31
CA ILE A 29 10.65 4.69 17.98
C ILE A 29 9.77 5.08 19.17
N SER A 30 9.83 6.34 19.59
CA SER A 30 9.00 6.83 20.68
C SER A 30 7.51 6.54 20.41
N PRO A 31 6.75 6.05 21.41
CA PRO A 31 5.29 5.88 21.28
C PRO A 31 4.55 7.16 20.88
N TYR A 32 5.11 8.32 21.23
CA TYR A 32 4.56 9.64 20.90
C TYR A 32 5.34 10.33 19.79
N GLY A 33 6.23 9.59 19.11
CA GLY A 33 7.09 10.09 18.05
C GLY A 33 6.29 10.58 16.85
N ARG A 34 6.24 11.89 16.67
CA ARG A 34 5.70 12.53 15.46
C ARG A 34 6.85 12.87 14.53
N ASN A 35 7.34 11.87 13.81
CA ASN A 35 8.52 12.02 12.97
C ASN A 35 8.12 12.63 11.63
N HIS A 36 8.41 13.92 11.44
CA HIS A 36 8.06 14.65 10.23
C HIS A 36 9.32 14.95 9.42
N PHE A 37 9.29 14.62 8.14
CA PHE A 37 10.39 14.81 7.21
C PHE A 37 9.93 15.61 6.01
N THR A 38 10.72 16.61 5.61
CA THR A 38 10.51 17.37 4.38
C THR A 38 11.50 16.90 3.33
N ILE A 39 10.98 16.37 2.23
CA ILE A 39 11.77 15.85 1.11
C ILE A 39 11.94 16.96 0.08
N TYR A 40 13.17 17.41 -0.11
CA TYR A 40 13.55 18.40 -1.13
C TYR A 40 14.05 17.72 -2.40
N LYS A 41 14.96 16.76 -2.27
CA LYS A 41 15.56 15.98 -3.37
C LYS A 41 15.43 14.48 -3.07
N SER A 42 16.52 13.76 -2.82
CA SER A 42 16.50 12.35 -2.44
C SER A 42 16.81 12.16 -0.96
N LEU A 43 16.02 11.30 -0.30
CA LEU A 43 16.31 10.77 1.03
C LEU A 43 16.39 9.24 0.96
N ILE A 44 17.48 8.67 1.45
CA ILE A 44 17.71 7.22 1.49
C ILE A 44 17.87 6.81 2.96
N LEU A 45 16.97 5.98 3.47
CA LEU A 45 17.02 5.35 4.78
C LEU A 45 17.48 3.90 4.60
N TYR A 46 18.60 3.53 5.21
CA TYR A 46 19.29 2.29 4.88
C TYR A 46 19.92 1.61 6.09
N SER A 47 19.91 0.28 6.11
CA SER A 47 20.73 -0.54 7.02
C SER A 47 21.47 -1.63 6.27
N GLU A 48 22.71 -1.94 6.68
CA GLU A 48 23.41 -3.17 6.23
C GLU A 48 22.92 -4.40 6.97
N LYS A 49 22.55 -4.24 8.24
CA LYS A 49 22.23 -5.34 9.16
C LYS A 49 20.75 -5.73 9.15
N GLY A 50 19.90 -4.99 8.44
CA GLY A 50 18.46 -5.23 8.46
C GLY A 50 17.77 -4.60 9.67
N SER A 51 18.20 -3.39 10.08
CA SER A 51 17.77 -2.75 11.32
C SER A 51 16.25 -2.73 11.51
N VAL A 52 15.82 -3.00 12.74
CA VAL A 52 14.42 -2.96 13.16
C VAL A 52 14.05 -1.57 13.69
N LEU A 53 13.05 -0.94 13.10
CA LEU A 53 12.35 0.23 13.61
C LEU A 53 11.11 -0.26 14.37
N ASP A 54 11.21 -0.29 15.70
CA ASP A 54 10.17 -0.83 16.59
C ASP A 54 9.29 0.30 17.13
N PHE A 55 8.00 0.28 16.81
CA PHE A 55 7.02 1.32 17.16
C PHE A 55 6.33 1.09 18.52
N GLY A 56 6.72 0.04 19.25
CA GLY A 56 6.34 -0.18 20.65
C GLY A 56 4.84 -0.33 20.89
N ASP A 57 4.10 -0.86 19.92
CA ASP A 57 2.64 -1.02 19.93
C ASP A 57 1.88 0.28 20.15
N SER A 58 2.43 1.41 19.69
CA SER A 58 1.76 2.70 19.80
C SER A 58 0.90 3.02 18.56
N PRO A 59 -0.34 3.52 18.74
CA PRO A 59 -1.11 4.10 17.65
C PRO A 59 -0.63 5.48 17.20
N GLN A 60 0.13 6.19 18.05
CA GLN A 60 0.47 7.59 17.83
C GLN A 60 1.83 7.78 17.16
N SER A 61 2.63 6.72 17.10
CA SER A 61 3.95 6.76 16.48
C SER A 61 3.81 6.63 14.96
N SER A 62 4.29 7.63 14.22
CA SER A 62 4.14 7.65 12.77
C SER A 62 5.34 8.32 12.09
N LEU A 63 5.52 7.98 10.81
CA LEU A 63 6.46 8.60 9.90
C LEU A 63 5.69 9.39 8.85
N ARG A 64 5.88 10.71 8.83
CA ARG A 64 5.22 11.60 7.88
C ARG A 64 6.23 12.26 6.96
N PHE A 65 6.05 12.07 5.65
CA PHE A 65 6.92 12.66 4.64
C PHE A 65 6.15 13.67 3.79
N HIS A 66 6.72 14.87 3.67
CA HIS A 66 6.18 15.99 2.92
C HIS A 66 7.09 16.28 1.73
N PHE A 67 6.56 16.13 0.51
CA PHE A 67 7.30 16.43 -0.71
C PHE A 67 7.12 17.91 -1.10
N VAL A 68 8.23 18.64 -1.24
CA VAL A 68 8.21 20.07 -1.63
C VAL A 68 7.69 20.26 -3.06
N VAL A 69 6.81 21.24 -3.25
CA VAL A 69 6.03 21.43 -4.49
C VAL A 69 6.89 21.73 -5.72
N GLU A 70 7.86 22.64 -5.57
CA GLU A 70 8.62 23.24 -6.67
C GLU A 70 9.74 22.34 -7.21
N GLU A 71 10.03 21.26 -6.49
CA GLU A 71 11.16 20.38 -6.79
C GLU A 71 10.78 19.22 -7.71
N LYS A 72 11.67 18.87 -8.63
CA LYS A 72 11.46 17.76 -9.59
C LYS A 72 12.27 16.54 -9.19
N ASN A 73 11.74 15.36 -9.53
CA ASN A 73 12.42 14.06 -9.42
C ASN A 73 12.83 13.71 -7.98
N GLN A 74 11.96 13.99 -7.02
CA GLN A 74 12.22 13.69 -5.61
C GLN A 74 12.12 12.20 -5.35
N LYS A 75 13.03 11.70 -4.52
CA LYS A 75 13.13 10.27 -4.20
C LYS A 75 13.08 10.04 -2.70
N LEU A 76 12.37 9.01 -2.28
CA LEU A 76 12.40 8.51 -0.92
C LEU A 76 12.62 6.99 -0.97
N ILE A 77 13.75 6.52 -0.47
CA ILE A 77 14.13 5.11 -0.57
C ILE A 77 14.33 4.55 0.83
N PHE A 78 13.68 3.44 1.13
CA PHE A 78 13.91 2.62 2.31
C PHE A 78 14.55 1.31 1.84
N LYS A 79 15.70 0.93 2.43
CA LYS A 79 16.42 -0.26 2.01
C LYS A 79 16.87 -1.09 3.19
N ASN A 80 16.49 -2.37 3.17
CA ASN A 80 16.87 -3.37 4.17
C ASN A 80 16.51 -2.94 5.59
N LEU A 81 15.23 -2.58 5.80
CA LEU A 81 14.69 -2.16 7.09
C LEU A 81 13.50 -3.01 7.47
N THR A 82 13.32 -3.23 8.77
CA THR A 82 12.14 -3.91 9.32
C THR A 82 11.31 -2.91 10.12
N PHE A 83 10.04 -2.72 9.78
CA PHE A 83 9.07 -1.93 10.54
C PHE A 83 8.25 -2.90 11.40
N LYS A 84 8.21 -2.68 12.71
CA LYS A 84 7.61 -3.66 13.64
C LYS A 84 6.75 -3.02 14.73
N ASN A 85 5.74 -3.77 15.20
CA ASN A 85 4.92 -3.46 16.39
C ASN A 85 4.23 -2.10 16.29
N TYR A 86 3.47 -1.89 15.23
CA TYR A 86 2.62 -0.70 15.13
C TYR A 86 1.18 -1.08 15.44
N ARG A 87 0.55 -0.37 16.37
CA ARG A 87 -0.84 -0.63 16.77
C ARG A 87 -1.69 0.61 16.63
N GLY A 88 -1.95 0.99 15.39
CA GLY A 88 -2.94 2.01 15.04
C GLY A 88 -4.31 1.70 15.65
N ILE A 89 -5.00 2.73 16.15
CA ILE A 89 -6.40 2.58 16.52
C ILE A 89 -7.15 2.40 15.19
N THR A 90 -8.24 1.65 15.21
CA THR A 90 -8.99 1.30 14.01
C THR A 90 -9.70 2.49 13.34
N GLU A 91 -9.42 3.71 13.80
CA GLU A 91 -9.90 4.94 13.19
C GLU A 91 -9.07 5.28 11.95
N ILE A 92 -9.73 5.95 11.02
CA ILE A 92 -9.36 6.10 9.62
C ILE A 92 -8.14 7.03 9.43
N THR A 93 -7.60 7.58 10.52
CA THR A 93 -6.54 8.61 10.57
C THR A 93 -5.17 8.09 10.97
N ASP A 94 -5.09 6.89 11.56
CA ASP A 94 -3.85 6.42 12.18
C ASP A 94 -3.08 5.53 11.21
N HIS A 95 -2.04 6.13 10.62
CA HIS A 95 -1.20 5.50 9.60
C HIS A 95 0.25 5.44 10.07
N LEU A 96 0.90 4.27 9.92
CA LEU A 96 2.33 4.14 10.24
C LEU A 96 3.17 5.08 9.36
N ILE A 97 2.91 5.06 8.06
CA ILE A 97 3.59 5.88 7.06
C ILE A 97 2.58 6.72 6.32
N THR A 98 2.82 8.03 6.26
CA THR A 98 1.99 8.97 5.48
C THR A 98 2.84 9.74 4.49
N PHE A 99 2.42 9.73 3.23
CA PHE A 99 2.97 10.58 2.17
C PHE A 99 1.97 11.69 1.85
N SER A 100 2.38 12.92 2.18
CA SER A 100 1.65 14.13 1.78
C SER A 100 2.29 14.68 0.53
N VAL A 101 1.62 14.53 -0.62
CA VAL A 101 2.13 15.04 -1.88
C VAL A 101 1.24 16.14 -2.40
N VAL A 102 1.71 17.39 -2.26
CA VAL A 102 1.00 18.57 -2.73
C VAL A 102 1.67 19.05 -4.02
N LYS A 103 1.34 18.45 -5.15
CA LYS A 103 1.99 18.75 -6.44
C LYS A 103 1.01 18.75 -7.60
N ASP A 104 1.34 19.48 -8.66
CA ASP A 104 0.58 19.42 -9.91
C ASP A 104 0.88 18.17 -10.73
N LYS A 105 2.10 17.62 -10.62
CA LYS A 105 2.61 16.48 -11.41
C LYS A 105 3.04 15.32 -10.51
N ASN A 106 2.82 14.08 -10.94
CA ASN A 106 3.18 12.85 -10.21
C ASN A 106 4.67 12.46 -10.28
N ASN A 107 5.59 13.44 -10.30
CA ASN A 107 7.03 13.24 -10.49
C ASN A 107 7.80 12.93 -9.20
N ILE A 108 7.22 12.10 -8.34
CA ILE A 108 7.86 11.59 -7.13
C ILE A 108 8.13 10.10 -7.29
N TYR A 109 9.11 9.60 -6.55
CA TYR A 109 9.45 8.20 -6.54
C TYR A 109 9.72 7.74 -5.10
N ILE A 110 9.00 6.73 -4.67
CA ILE A 110 9.12 6.14 -3.34
C ILE A 110 9.41 4.67 -3.51
N GLU A 111 10.47 4.17 -2.89
CA GLU A 111 10.88 2.77 -3.00
C GLU A 111 11.11 2.15 -1.63
N PHE A 112 10.60 0.94 -1.45
CA PHE A 112 10.93 0.04 -0.35
C PHE A 112 11.61 -1.19 -0.96
N GLU A 113 12.90 -1.38 -0.68
CA GLU A 113 13.70 -2.48 -1.21
C GLU A 113 14.13 -3.41 -0.07
N ASN A 114 13.78 -4.69 -0.16
CA ASN A 114 14.09 -5.70 0.85
C ASN A 114 13.62 -5.30 2.27
N CYS A 115 12.41 -4.72 2.39
CA CYS A 115 11.85 -4.29 3.67
C CYS A 115 10.85 -5.29 4.23
N ASN A 116 10.76 -5.37 5.56
CA ASN A 116 9.79 -6.22 6.25
C ASN A 116 8.82 -5.36 7.07
N PHE A 117 7.53 -5.71 7.05
CA PHE A 117 6.48 -5.09 7.83
C PHE A 117 5.84 -6.16 8.70
N ILE A 118 6.05 -6.10 10.01
CA ILE A 118 5.73 -7.18 10.94
C ILE A 118 4.83 -6.64 12.05
N ASP A 119 3.71 -7.32 12.30
CA ASP A 119 2.77 -6.96 13.38
C ASP A 119 2.28 -5.50 13.25
N ILE A 120 1.71 -5.20 12.08
CA ILE A 120 1.19 -3.87 11.74
C ILE A 120 -0.34 -3.89 11.85
N TYR A 121 -0.82 -3.53 13.03
CA TYR A 121 -2.23 -3.47 13.37
C TYR A 121 -2.79 -2.07 13.12
N GLY A 122 -3.20 -1.77 11.90
CA GLY A 122 -3.72 -0.46 11.52
C GLY A 122 -3.62 -0.27 10.01
N TYR A 123 -3.54 0.98 9.57
CA TYR A 123 -3.16 1.31 8.20
C TYR A 123 -1.64 1.44 8.12
N LEU A 124 -0.98 0.65 7.27
CA LEU A 124 0.46 0.78 7.03
C LEU A 124 0.76 2.08 6.26
N LEU A 125 0.14 2.26 5.10
CA LEU A 125 0.44 3.36 4.20
C LEU A 125 -0.81 4.19 3.88
N ASN A 126 -0.70 5.50 4.09
CA ASN A 126 -1.63 6.49 3.54
C ASN A 126 -0.96 7.37 2.49
N VAL A 127 -1.60 7.44 1.33
CA VAL A 127 -1.23 8.38 0.29
C VAL A 127 -2.38 9.35 0.05
N ASP A 128 -2.11 10.62 0.33
CA ASP A 128 -2.98 11.72 -0.02
C ASP A 128 -2.57 12.26 -1.41
N ILE A 129 -3.36 11.93 -2.43
CA ILE A 129 -3.10 12.36 -3.81
C ILE A 129 -3.68 13.76 -4.02
N THR A 130 -2.84 14.69 -4.51
CA THR A 130 -3.30 15.98 -5.05
C THR A 130 -2.88 16.23 -6.51
N PHE A 131 -2.27 15.25 -7.20
CA PHE A 131 -1.73 15.45 -8.55
C PHE A 131 -2.81 15.78 -9.58
N LYS A 132 -2.61 16.86 -10.33
CA LYS A 132 -3.49 17.25 -11.43
C LYS A 132 -3.20 16.48 -12.71
N GLN A 133 -1.94 16.12 -12.94
CA GLN A 133 -1.45 15.53 -14.18
C GLN A 133 -0.52 14.35 -13.93
N SER A 134 -0.73 13.26 -14.68
CA SER A 134 0.29 12.21 -14.82
C SER A 134 1.33 12.66 -15.84
N VAL A 135 2.61 12.50 -15.51
CA VAL A 135 3.76 12.79 -16.39
C VAL A 135 4.70 11.60 -16.54
N THR A 136 4.39 10.47 -15.91
CA THR A 136 5.18 9.24 -15.99
C THR A 136 4.26 8.03 -15.86
N ASP A 137 4.60 6.97 -16.59
CA ASP A 137 3.96 5.65 -16.50
C ASP A 137 4.65 4.74 -15.48
N SER A 138 5.75 5.21 -14.88
CA SER A 138 6.46 4.49 -13.82
C SER A 138 5.69 4.55 -12.49
N PRO A 139 5.84 3.55 -11.61
CA PRO A 139 5.22 3.58 -10.28
C PRO A 139 5.77 4.74 -9.46
N GLN A 140 4.88 5.45 -8.77
CA GLN A 140 5.24 6.46 -7.77
C GLN A 140 5.64 5.80 -6.44
N VAL A 141 5.08 4.63 -6.14
CA VAL A 141 5.45 3.82 -4.97
C VAL A 141 5.78 2.40 -5.45
N LEU A 142 6.99 1.93 -5.16
CA LEU A 142 7.46 0.60 -5.48
C LEU A 142 7.84 -0.14 -4.20
N PHE A 143 7.25 -1.31 -3.98
CA PHE A 143 7.71 -2.30 -3.01
C PHE A 143 8.40 -3.42 -3.76
N LYS A 144 9.68 -3.67 -3.48
CA LYS A 144 10.49 -4.68 -4.16
C LYS A 144 11.08 -5.66 -3.15
N ASN A 145 10.80 -6.94 -3.32
CA ASN A 145 11.25 -8.01 -2.43
C ASN A 145 10.86 -7.76 -0.96
N CYS A 146 9.66 -7.24 -0.72
CA CYS A 146 9.19 -6.91 0.63
C CYS A 146 8.30 -8.00 1.22
N SER A 147 8.28 -8.11 2.54
CA SER A 147 7.40 -9.05 3.26
C SER A 147 6.44 -8.32 4.18
N PHE A 148 5.18 -8.75 4.22
CA PHE A 148 4.11 -8.21 5.05
C PHE A 148 3.53 -9.33 5.91
N LEU A 149 3.90 -9.37 7.19
CA LEU A 149 3.58 -10.45 8.12
C LEU A 149 2.68 -9.91 9.23
N ASN A 150 1.53 -10.55 9.44
CA ASN A 150 0.54 -10.16 10.47
C ASN A 150 0.11 -8.69 10.31
N THR A 151 -0.53 -8.38 9.18
CA THR A 151 -0.88 -6.99 8.83
C THR A 151 -2.39 -6.81 8.72
N HIS A 152 -2.93 -5.72 9.26
CA HIS A 152 -4.37 -5.46 9.16
C HIS A 152 -4.74 -4.83 7.81
N MET A 153 -4.33 -3.60 7.54
CA MET A 153 -4.57 -2.92 6.26
C MET A 153 -3.27 -2.33 5.72
N LEU A 154 -2.88 -2.69 4.50
CA LEU A 154 -1.60 -2.26 3.96
C LEU A 154 -1.70 -0.89 3.28
N LEU A 155 -2.71 -0.70 2.44
CA LEU A 155 -2.77 0.46 1.54
C LEU A 155 -4.10 1.19 1.62
N ASN A 156 -4.04 2.50 1.80
CA ASN A 156 -5.18 3.39 1.63
C ASN A 156 -4.77 4.57 0.76
N ILE A 157 -5.44 4.70 -0.39
CA ILE A 157 -5.20 5.76 -1.36
C ILE A 157 -6.43 6.67 -1.42
N ARG A 158 -6.24 7.94 -1.08
CA ARG A 158 -7.30 8.96 -1.08
C ARG A 158 -6.99 10.07 -2.07
N ASP A 159 -7.97 10.36 -2.92
CA ASP A 159 -7.96 11.59 -3.72
C ASP A 159 -8.49 12.76 -2.89
N LYS A 160 -7.62 13.72 -2.57
CA LYS A 160 -7.95 14.95 -1.85
C LYS A 160 -8.16 16.16 -2.77
N ARG A 161 -8.19 15.98 -4.09
CA ARG A 161 -8.37 17.08 -5.06
C ARG A 161 -9.78 17.67 -4.97
N ILE A 162 -9.85 19.00 -5.10
CA ILE A 162 -11.10 19.75 -5.21
C ILE A 162 -10.95 20.75 -6.38
N PRO A 163 -11.68 20.57 -7.50
CA PRO A 163 -12.57 19.45 -7.81
C PRO A 163 -11.79 18.15 -8.06
N LYS A 164 -12.47 17.00 -7.93
CA LYS A 164 -11.90 15.71 -8.36
C LYS A 164 -11.68 15.75 -9.88
N ILE A 165 -10.47 15.39 -10.31
CA ILE A 165 -10.09 15.38 -11.73
C ILE A 165 -10.14 13.93 -12.20
N ASN A 166 -10.75 13.67 -13.36
CA ASN A 166 -10.83 12.33 -13.96
C ASN A 166 -9.48 11.94 -14.62
N SER A 167 -8.43 11.80 -13.80
CA SER A 167 -7.12 11.37 -14.26
C SER A 167 -6.54 10.31 -13.31
N ILE A 168 -6.20 9.16 -13.90
CA ILE A 168 -5.43 8.11 -13.24
C ILE A 168 -3.99 8.61 -13.16
N SER A 169 -3.60 9.15 -12.00
CA SER A 169 -2.33 9.87 -11.83
C SER A 169 -1.38 9.25 -10.80
N PHE A 170 -1.77 8.13 -10.18
CA PHE A 170 -0.97 7.49 -9.15
C PHE A 170 -0.88 5.98 -9.36
N PHE A 171 0.33 5.45 -9.27
CA PHE A 171 0.64 4.06 -9.51
C PHE A 171 1.48 3.49 -8.36
N VAL A 172 0.97 2.43 -7.73
CA VAL A 172 1.67 1.60 -6.74
C VAL A 172 1.99 0.24 -7.35
N LYS A 173 3.24 -0.22 -7.23
CA LYS A 173 3.67 -1.56 -7.67
C LYS A 173 4.25 -2.33 -6.50
N TYR A 174 3.86 -3.60 -6.38
CA TYR A 174 4.47 -4.62 -5.54
C TYR A 174 5.13 -5.65 -6.45
N GLU A 175 6.43 -5.88 -6.27
CA GLU A 175 7.24 -6.77 -7.09
C GLU A 175 7.96 -7.77 -6.18
N ASN A 176 7.77 -9.07 -6.45
CA ASN A 176 8.37 -10.16 -5.67
C ASN A 176 8.05 -10.07 -4.17
N CYS A 177 6.83 -9.65 -3.81
CA CYS A 177 6.45 -9.44 -2.41
C CYS A 177 5.72 -10.65 -1.82
N TYR A 178 5.86 -10.84 -0.51
CA TYR A 178 5.22 -11.91 0.25
C TYR A 178 4.25 -11.34 1.29
N PHE A 179 3.04 -11.89 1.38
CA PHE A 179 1.99 -11.45 2.27
C PHE A 179 1.46 -12.65 3.06
N GLU A 180 1.55 -12.60 4.39
CA GLU A 180 1.06 -13.65 5.27
C GLU A 180 0.21 -13.08 6.41
N ASN A 181 -0.92 -13.74 6.67
CA ASN A 181 -1.82 -13.39 7.76
C ASN A 181 -2.27 -11.92 7.68
N PHE A 182 -2.88 -11.56 6.56
CA PHE A 182 -3.41 -10.21 6.33
C PHE A 182 -4.94 -10.16 6.47
N SER A 183 -5.47 -9.01 6.86
CA SER A 183 -6.92 -8.80 6.96
C SER A 183 -7.52 -8.14 5.73
N ILE A 184 -6.85 -7.14 5.17
CA ILE A 184 -7.15 -6.53 3.87
C ILE A 184 -5.87 -5.99 3.23
N ILE A 185 -5.68 -6.20 1.92
CA ILE A 185 -4.51 -5.67 1.20
C ILE A 185 -4.68 -4.18 0.91
N GLY A 186 -5.83 -3.74 0.41
CA GLY A 186 -6.00 -2.32 0.10
C GLY A 186 -7.43 -1.82 -0.02
N ASP A 187 -7.61 -0.56 0.33
CA ASP A 187 -8.80 0.24 0.05
C ASP A 187 -8.43 1.38 -0.91
N VAL A 188 -9.02 1.35 -2.10
CA VAL A 188 -8.49 2.01 -3.29
C VAL A 188 -9.60 2.81 -3.93
N SER A 189 -9.53 4.12 -3.77
CA SER A 189 -10.48 5.00 -4.43
C SER A 189 -10.00 5.44 -5.83
N HIS A 190 -8.68 5.49 -6.05
CA HIS A 190 -8.08 6.02 -7.27
C HIS A 190 -6.69 5.39 -7.51
N GLY A 191 -6.28 5.31 -8.78
CA GLY A 191 -4.92 4.95 -9.17
C GLY A 191 -4.80 3.53 -9.73
N ILE A 192 -3.56 3.17 -10.09
CA ILE A 192 -3.19 1.84 -10.57
C ILE A 192 -2.48 1.12 -9.43
N ILE A 193 -2.86 -0.13 -9.19
CA ILE A 193 -2.13 -1.00 -8.27
C ILE A 193 -1.80 -2.30 -8.99
N THR A 194 -0.52 -2.63 -9.03
CA THR A 194 -0.03 -3.86 -9.65
C THR A 194 0.70 -4.72 -8.63
N TYR A 195 0.31 -5.98 -8.54
CA TYR A 195 1.03 -7.04 -7.83
C TYR A 195 1.65 -7.96 -8.88
N ASP A 196 2.97 -8.06 -8.90
CA ASP A 196 3.74 -8.77 -9.91
C ASP A 196 4.66 -9.77 -9.21
N ASN A 197 4.50 -11.06 -9.53
CA ASN A 197 5.22 -12.16 -8.90
C ASN A 197 5.10 -12.16 -7.36
N CYS A 198 3.89 -11.91 -6.85
CA CYS A 198 3.63 -11.85 -5.41
C CYS A 198 3.05 -13.17 -4.89
N HIS A 199 3.22 -13.42 -3.60
CA HIS A 199 2.65 -14.59 -2.93
C HIS A 199 1.83 -14.16 -1.72
N PHE A 200 0.55 -14.54 -1.70
CA PHE A 200 -0.41 -14.24 -0.65
C PHE A 200 -0.87 -15.52 0.03
N THR A 201 -0.77 -15.59 1.36
CA THR A 201 -1.22 -16.74 2.13
C THR A 201 -1.90 -16.37 3.45
N LYS A 202 -2.78 -17.25 3.93
CA LYS A 202 -3.45 -17.16 5.25
C LYS A 202 -4.23 -15.85 5.47
N GLY A 203 -4.88 -15.30 4.45
CA GLY A 203 -5.76 -14.13 4.60
C GLY A 203 -6.93 -14.43 5.56
N ASN A 204 -7.17 -13.56 6.54
CA ASN A 204 -8.12 -13.83 7.63
C ASN A 204 -9.46 -13.06 7.53
N GLY A 205 -9.50 -11.95 6.78
CA GLY A 205 -10.73 -11.19 6.49
C GLY A 205 -11.49 -10.70 7.72
N LEU A 206 -11.07 -9.59 8.34
CA LEU A 206 -11.75 -9.07 9.54
C LEU A 206 -13.17 -8.52 9.26
N TYR A 207 -14.06 -8.62 10.25
CA TYR A 207 -15.45 -8.17 10.15
C TYR A 207 -15.62 -6.66 9.82
N ARG A 208 -14.64 -5.83 10.14
CA ARG A 208 -14.68 -4.39 9.85
C ARG A 208 -14.39 -4.01 8.39
N TYR A 209 -13.74 -4.88 7.60
CA TYR A 209 -13.33 -4.56 6.24
C TYR A 209 -14.28 -5.16 5.21
N PRO A 210 -14.61 -4.50 4.09
CA PRO A 210 -15.65 -4.99 3.21
C PRO A 210 -15.24 -6.27 2.43
N CYS A 211 -13.95 -6.53 2.30
CA CYS A 211 -13.36 -7.71 1.64
C CYS A 211 -11.97 -8.04 2.23
N THR A 212 -11.34 -9.12 1.75
CA THR A 212 -10.00 -9.57 2.23
C THR A 212 -8.83 -9.13 1.33
N PHE A 213 -9.03 -8.94 0.02
CA PHE A 213 -7.97 -8.42 -0.85
C PHE A 213 -8.12 -6.93 -1.07
N ILE A 214 -8.93 -6.54 -2.04
CA ILE A 214 -8.98 -5.15 -2.50
C ILE A 214 -10.42 -4.69 -2.63
N ASN A 215 -10.70 -3.55 -2.01
CA ASN A 215 -11.90 -2.77 -2.20
C ASN A 215 -11.57 -1.59 -3.13
N ALA A 216 -11.98 -1.69 -4.39
CA ALA A 216 -11.84 -0.64 -5.39
C ALA A 216 -13.22 -0.05 -5.69
N GLN A 217 -13.39 1.28 -5.55
CA GLN A 217 -14.70 1.93 -5.54
C GLN A 217 -14.91 3.01 -6.59
N SER A 218 -14.04 3.14 -7.59
CA SER A 218 -14.17 4.18 -8.61
C SER A 218 -13.57 3.76 -9.95
N ASN A 219 -14.14 4.25 -11.04
CA ASN A 219 -13.65 4.03 -12.42
C ASN A 219 -12.22 4.49 -12.71
N GLN A 220 -11.62 5.22 -11.78
CA GLN A 220 -10.23 5.62 -11.85
C GLN A 220 -9.30 4.64 -11.12
N SER A 221 -9.83 3.56 -10.57
CA SER A 221 -9.06 2.49 -9.91
C SER A 221 -8.86 1.33 -10.87
N LYS A 222 -7.59 0.93 -11.04
CA LYS A 222 -7.20 -0.23 -11.85
C LYS A 222 -6.32 -1.16 -11.04
N ILE A 223 -6.78 -2.39 -10.87
CA ILE A 223 -6.08 -3.41 -10.10
C ILE A 223 -5.55 -4.47 -11.06
N LYS A 224 -4.27 -4.85 -10.90
CA LYS A 224 -3.64 -5.92 -11.66
C LYS A 224 -2.91 -6.87 -10.73
N ILE A 225 -3.13 -8.18 -10.89
CA ILE A 225 -2.41 -9.24 -10.21
C ILE A 225 -1.86 -10.16 -11.29
N ILE A 226 -0.54 -10.28 -11.34
CA ILE A 226 0.19 -10.90 -12.45
C ILE A 226 1.21 -11.89 -11.88
N ASN A 227 1.31 -13.08 -12.48
CA ASN A 227 2.31 -14.10 -12.13
C ASN A 227 2.32 -14.45 -10.64
N SER A 228 1.18 -14.34 -9.96
CA SER A 228 1.13 -14.40 -8.50
C SER A 228 0.49 -15.69 -8.00
N ILE A 229 0.70 -16.00 -6.72
CA ILE A 229 0.10 -17.15 -6.04
C ILE A 229 -0.75 -16.63 -4.88
N ILE A 230 -1.99 -17.10 -4.79
CA ILE A 230 -2.93 -16.82 -3.72
C ILE A 230 -3.35 -18.17 -3.15
N GLU A 231 -2.88 -18.51 -1.94
CA GLU A 231 -3.13 -19.84 -1.37
C GLU A 231 -3.53 -19.86 0.10
N ASP A 232 -4.25 -20.91 0.49
CA ASP A 232 -4.63 -21.22 1.86
C ASP A 232 -5.38 -20.07 2.58
N ILE A 233 -6.32 -19.45 1.87
CA ILE A 233 -7.15 -18.36 2.38
C ILE A 233 -8.54 -18.90 2.71
N ASN A 234 -8.79 -19.13 4.00
CA ASN A 234 -10.02 -19.71 4.50
C ASN A 234 -10.80 -18.67 5.31
N LEU A 235 -11.68 -17.92 4.64
CA LEU A 235 -12.45 -16.87 5.31
C LEU A 235 -13.59 -17.50 6.11
N ILE A 236 -13.70 -17.11 7.38
CA ILE A 236 -14.89 -17.41 8.21
C ILE A 236 -15.98 -16.34 8.06
N THR A 237 -15.61 -15.16 7.56
CA THR A 237 -16.56 -14.05 7.37
C THR A 237 -17.25 -14.15 6.02
N ASN A 238 -18.54 -13.83 5.99
CA ASN A 238 -19.37 -13.76 4.79
C ASN A 238 -19.00 -12.57 3.86
N LYS A 239 -17.82 -12.62 3.23
CA LYS A 239 -17.28 -11.54 2.39
C LYS A 239 -16.51 -12.04 1.15
N PRO A 240 -16.55 -11.29 0.04
CA PRO A 240 -15.76 -11.63 -1.13
C PRO A 240 -14.28 -11.35 -0.89
N PHE A 241 -13.43 -11.86 -1.78
CA PHE A 241 -12.00 -11.51 -1.80
C PHE A 241 -11.85 -10.09 -2.37
N PHE A 242 -12.54 -9.79 -3.46
CA PHE A 242 -12.46 -8.51 -4.15
C PHE A 242 -13.83 -7.81 -4.17
N ILE A 243 -13.81 -6.49 -3.95
CA ILE A 243 -14.93 -5.62 -4.29
C ILE A 243 -14.44 -4.65 -5.35
N ILE A 244 -14.98 -4.73 -6.56
CA ILE A 244 -14.56 -3.97 -7.73
C ILE A 244 -15.76 -3.19 -8.26
N ASN A 245 -16.08 -2.08 -7.60
CA ASN A 245 -17.20 -1.23 -7.99
C ASN A 245 -16.71 -0.15 -8.95
N GLU A 246 -17.31 -0.11 -10.14
CA GLU A 246 -16.95 0.80 -11.24
C GLU A 246 -15.49 0.75 -11.68
N SER A 247 -14.66 -0.13 -11.11
CA SER A 247 -13.21 -0.22 -11.27
C SER A 247 -12.83 -1.33 -12.25
N SER A 248 -11.54 -1.47 -12.59
CA SER A 248 -11.05 -2.63 -13.36
C SER A 248 -10.22 -3.59 -12.52
N LEU A 249 -10.31 -4.89 -12.80
CA LEU A 249 -9.50 -5.95 -12.22
C LEU A 249 -8.93 -6.84 -13.32
N GLN A 250 -7.61 -7.05 -13.30
CA GLN A 250 -6.93 -7.99 -14.19
C GLN A 250 -6.21 -9.04 -13.35
N LEU A 251 -6.57 -10.30 -13.53
CA LEU A 251 -5.89 -11.48 -12.99
C LEU A 251 -5.22 -12.20 -14.15
N ILE A 252 -3.89 -12.24 -14.17
CA ILE A 252 -3.11 -12.78 -15.29
C ILE A 252 -2.10 -13.78 -14.76
N ASN A 253 -2.08 -15.00 -15.31
CA ASN A 253 -1.13 -16.05 -14.92
C ASN A 253 -1.05 -16.22 -13.38
N THR A 254 -2.20 -16.17 -12.72
CA THR A 254 -2.30 -16.18 -11.25
C THR A 254 -2.90 -17.50 -10.81
N LYS A 255 -2.31 -18.10 -9.76
CA LYS A 255 -2.76 -19.38 -9.20
C LYS A 255 -3.53 -19.12 -7.92
N PHE A 256 -4.72 -19.71 -7.81
CA PHE A 256 -5.51 -19.76 -6.59
C PHE A 256 -5.56 -21.19 -6.09
N LYS A 257 -5.17 -21.42 -4.83
CA LYS A 257 -5.13 -22.75 -4.22
C LYS A 257 -5.77 -22.75 -2.84
N ASN A 258 -6.69 -23.67 -2.56
CA ASN A 258 -7.34 -23.79 -1.24
C ASN A 258 -7.90 -22.45 -0.72
N CYS A 259 -8.62 -21.73 -1.57
CA CYS A 259 -9.22 -20.45 -1.24
C CYS A 259 -10.74 -20.61 -1.07
N HIS A 260 -11.24 -20.28 0.11
CA HIS A 260 -12.62 -20.53 0.50
C HIS A 260 -13.25 -19.29 1.11
N THR A 261 -14.48 -18.96 0.69
CA THR A 261 -15.30 -17.92 1.32
C THR A 261 -16.76 -18.33 1.40
N PRO A 262 -17.44 -18.15 2.56
CA PRO A 262 -18.87 -18.40 2.68
C PRO A 262 -19.73 -17.39 1.93
N TYR A 263 -19.14 -16.32 1.39
CA TYR A 263 -19.85 -15.33 0.54
C TYR A 263 -20.40 -15.91 -0.75
N GLY A 264 -19.79 -17.00 -1.23
CA GLY A 264 -20.22 -17.65 -2.46
C GLY A 264 -19.67 -17.04 -3.74
N PHE A 265 -18.98 -15.91 -3.68
CA PHE A 265 -18.31 -15.27 -4.83
C PHE A 265 -16.91 -14.79 -4.44
N LEU A 266 -15.93 -14.92 -5.35
CA LEU A 266 -14.60 -14.35 -5.16
C LEU A 266 -14.61 -12.83 -5.36
N ILE A 267 -15.32 -12.37 -6.38
CA ILE A 267 -15.37 -10.98 -6.82
C ILE A 267 -16.80 -10.48 -6.70
N SER A 268 -17.01 -9.35 -6.06
CA SER A 268 -18.27 -8.62 -6.07
C SER A 268 -18.08 -7.33 -6.85
N SER A 269 -18.89 -7.10 -7.88
CA SER A 269 -18.84 -5.86 -8.66
C SER A 269 -20.22 -5.22 -8.77
N LYS A 270 -20.25 -3.88 -8.68
CA LYS A 270 -21.44 -3.06 -8.93
C LYS A 270 -21.10 -1.93 -9.88
N VAL A 271 -21.99 -1.68 -10.83
CA VAL A 271 -21.93 -0.54 -11.76
C VAL A 271 -23.05 0.42 -11.39
N SER A 272 -22.78 1.73 -11.26
CA SER A 272 -23.88 2.68 -11.08
C SER A 272 -24.63 2.93 -12.40
N ASN A 273 -25.95 3.04 -12.31
CA ASN A 273 -26.82 3.36 -13.45
C ASN A 273 -26.58 4.75 -14.04
N LYS A 274 -25.75 5.59 -13.41
CA LYS A 274 -25.58 7.02 -13.75
C LYS A 274 -24.37 7.31 -14.62
N LEU A 275 -23.40 6.40 -14.72
CA LEU A 275 -22.19 6.62 -15.49
C LEU A 275 -22.33 6.07 -16.92
N THR A 276 -21.97 6.93 -17.87
CA THR A 276 -21.89 6.66 -19.31
C THR A 276 -20.88 5.55 -19.59
N LYS A 277 -21.34 4.33 -19.92
CA LYS A 277 -20.67 3.27 -20.71
C LYS A 277 -19.18 2.93 -20.47
N GLU A 278 -18.51 3.47 -19.46
CA GLU A 278 -17.20 2.99 -19.05
C GLU A 278 -17.41 1.66 -18.35
N ASN A 279 -17.08 0.59 -19.06
CA ASN A 279 -17.30 -0.77 -18.61
C ASN A 279 -16.37 -1.07 -17.43
N VAL A 280 -16.94 -1.61 -16.35
CA VAL A 280 -16.17 -2.45 -15.43
C VAL A 280 -15.49 -3.52 -16.27
N ASP A 281 -14.16 -3.55 -16.21
CA ASP A 281 -13.33 -4.49 -16.96
C ASP A 281 -12.73 -5.49 -15.97
N ILE A 282 -13.34 -6.67 -15.89
CA ILE A 282 -12.80 -7.81 -15.15
C ILE A 282 -12.22 -8.77 -16.19
N MET A 283 -10.91 -8.93 -16.17
CA MET A 283 -10.18 -9.82 -17.05
C MET A 283 -9.51 -10.92 -16.22
N ILE A 284 -9.77 -12.17 -16.57
CA ILE A 284 -9.11 -13.34 -15.98
C ILE A 284 -8.46 -14.11 -17.13
N ASP A 285 -7.14 -14.15 -17.14
CA ASP A 285 -6.36 -14.73 -18.22
C ASP A 285 -5.30 -15.70 -17.68
N ASN A 286 -5.25 -16.90 -18.26
CA ASN A 286 -4.34 -17.98 -17.89
C ASN A 286 -4.23 -18.25 -16.36
N CYS A 287 -5.34 -18.16 -15.63
CA CYS A 287 -5.35 -18.39 -14.19
C CYS A 287 -5.72 -19.84 -13.84
N GLU A 288 -5.10 -20.37 -12.78
CA GLU A 288 -5.39 -21.72 -12.26
C GLU A 288 -6.19 -21.61 -10.96
N PHE A 289 -7.20 -22.47 -10.80
CA PHE A 289 -8.08 -22.48 -9.63
C PHE A 289 -8.18 -23.91 -9.10
N ASP A 290 -7.50 -24.19 -7.99
CA ASP A 290 -7.48 -25.50 -7.33
C ASP A 290 -8.03 -25.38 -5.89
N GLY A 291 -8.89 -26.32 -5.49
CA GLY A 291 -9.49 -26.31 -4.15
C GLY A 291 -10.29 -25.03 -3.83
N ILE A 292 -11.04 -24.49 -4.79
CA ILE A 292 -11.88 -23.30 -4.54
C ILE A 292 -13.29 -23.71 -4.16
N SER A 293 -13.81 -23.20 -3.03
CA SER A 293 -15.23 -23.38 -2.67
C SER A 293 -15.97 -22.06 -2.77
N ILE A 294 -16.69 -21.89 -3.87
CA ILE A 294 -17.58 -20.77 -4.15
C ILE A 294 -18.87 -21.28 -4.80
N TYR A 295 -19.97 -20.57 -4.59
CA TYR A 295 -21.26 -20.91 -5.20
C TYR A 295 -21.35 -20.42 -6.65
N ASN A 296 -20.65 -19.33 -6.99
CA ASN A 296 -20.54 -18.76 -8.33
C ASN A 296 -19.21 -17.98 -8.45
N PHE A 297 -18.66 -17.90 -9.66
CA PHE A 297 -17.34 -17.30 -9.89
C PHE A 297 -17.34 -15.76 -9.95
N ILE A 298 -18.46 -15.17 -10.39
CA ILE A 298 -18.73 -13.73 -10.51
C ILE A 298 -20.18 -13.48 -10.07
#